data_AF-A0AAE0GZM2-F1
#
_entry.id   AF-A0AAE0GZM2-F1
#
_cell.length_a   1.000
_cell.length_b   1.000
_cell.length_c   1.000
_cell.angle_alpha   90.00
_cell.angle_beta   90.00
_cell.angle_gamma   90.00
#
_symmetry.space_group_name_H-M   'P 1'
#
loop_
_entity.id
_entity.type
_entity.pdbx_description
1 polymer ?
#
loop_
_entity_poly.entity_id
_entity_poly.type
_entity_poly.pdbx_seq_one_letter_code
_entity_poly.pdbx_strand_id
1 'polypeptide(L)'
;MVKMGKCQPVLLFFFTLHFVIQEASLLWKREEDFTPLTSVEPPTYDRKLSDKVEAMLEKHWGLRGGYVDAECDGESDCKAETYGEVTTVGGRQLAHALGLADDRISNSSPPRMVFCDLGSGVGKLTVQLALENAGLVRSVGIELNQARHQRGVSALESLETSGEVAFLMSEFERQQTPELELKWGDLFESDLAGVTHVYIASLCFSSDILERLGGFLDRQSTVQVVASIRRIPTLHKDGNTKSWSEPEPFPISMSWGGAWIHVYKRNTSSVECSAATLDET
;
A
#
# COMPACT_ATOMS: atom_id res chain seq x y z
N MET A 1 60.40 -9.33 -18.45
CA MET A 1 59.74 -9.72 -17.18
C MET A 1 59.16 -8.47 -16.54
N VAL A 2 57.85 -8.25 -16.71
CA VAL A 2 57.10 -7.13 -16.09
C VAL A 2 56.34 -7.70 -14.90
N LYS A 3 56.62 -7.20 -13.69
CA LYS A 3 55.92 -7.59 -12.46
C LYS A 3 54.55 -6.89 -12.43
N MET A 4 53.47 -7.66 -12.43
CA MET A 4 52.13 -7.16 -12.13
C MET A 4 51.98 -6.85 -10.64
N GLY A 5 51.55 -5.63 -10.32
CA GLY A 5 51.19 -5.19 -8.98
C GLY A 5 49.79 -5.67 -8.59
N LYS A 6 49.64 -6.09 -7.33
CA LYS A 6 48.39 -6.58 -6.74
C LYS A 6 47.42 -5.40 -6.49
N CYS A 7 46.24 -5.43 -7.09
CA CYS A 7 45.09 -4.60 -6.68
C CYS A 7 44.43 -5.21 -5.43
N GLN A 8 44.16 -4.40 -4.41
CA GLN A 8 43.26 -4.76 -3.30
C GLN A 8 41.93 -4.00 -3.44
N PRO A 9 40.77 -4.69 -3.39
CA PRO A 9 39.48 -4.05 -3.17
C PRO A 9 38.89 -4.54 -1.85
N VAL A 10 39.15 -3.84 -0.75
CA VAL A 10 38.46 -4.11 0.54
C VAL A 10 37.91 -2.83 1.19
N LEU A 11 38.36 -1.65 0.75
CA LEU A 11 37.97 -0.39 1.40
C LEU A 11 36.61 0.18 0.93
N LEU A 12 36.06 -0.28 -0.19
CA LEU A 12 34.80 0.27 -0.73
C LEU A 12 33.54 -0.33 -0.09
N PHE A 13 33.64 -1.47 0.58
CA PHE A 13 32.48 -2.15 1.20
C PHE A 13 32.08 -1.56 2.57
N PHE A 14 33.01 -0.94 3.29
CA PHE A 14 32.74 -0.38 4.62
C PHE A 14 32.01 0.97 4.57
N PHE A 15 32.13 1.73 3.48
CA PHE A 15 31.47 3.03 3.36
C PHE A 15 29.97 2.93 3.10
N THR A 16 29.51 1.91 2.36
CA THR A 16 28.09 1.74 2.03
C THR A 16 27.27 1.29 3.23
N LEU A 17 27.81 0.39 4.07
CA LEU A 17 27.11 -0.09 5.27
C LEU A 17 27.00 1.00 6.35
N HIS A 18 28.02 1.85 6.50
CA HIS A 18 28.01 2.93 7.48
C HIS A 18 27.00 4.04 7.13
N PHE A 19 26.79 4.30 5.83
CA PHE A 19 25.81 5.30 5.38
C PHE A 19 24.36 4.84 5.60
N VAL A 20 24.06 3.55 5.36
CA VAL A 20 22.74 2.97 5.64
C VAL A 20 22.42 2.99 7.15
N ILE A 21 23.41 2.75 8.01
CA ILE A 21 23.24 2.81 9.47
C ILE A 21 23.05 4.24 9.97
N GLN A 22 23.73 5.24 9.37
CA GLN A 22 23.56 6.65 9.78
C GLN A 22 22.18 7.22 9.41
N GLU A 23 21.67 6.94 8.20
CA GLU A 23 20.30 7.31 7.80
C GLU A 23 19.24 6.64 8.70
N ALA A 24 19.42 5.35 9.00
CA ALA A 24 18.57 4.65 9.97
C ALA A 24 18.64 5.29 11.37
N SER A 25 19.82 5.77 11.80
CA SER A 25 19.97 6.42 13.11
C SER A 25 19.34 7.82 13.19
N LEU A 26 19.27 8.56 12.08
CA LEU A 26 18.60 9.87 12.03
C LEU A 26 17.07 9.72 12.03
N LEU A 27 16.55 8.66 11.42
CA LEU A 27 15.15 8.24 11.59
C LEU A 27 14.85 7.82 13.04
N TRP A 28 15.81 7.22 13.73
CA TRP A 28 15.66 6.71 15.11
C TRP A 28 15.73 7.81 16.18
N LYS A 29 16.46 8.91 15.97
CA LYS A 29 16.67 9.98 16.97
C LYS A 29 15.44 10.84 17.31
N ARG A 30 14.26 10.54 16.76
CA ARG A 30 12.95 11.15 17.14
C ARG A 30 12.19 10.35 18.21
N GLU A 31 12.82 9.39 18.86
CA GLU A 31 12.17 8.42 19.77
C GLU A 31 11.62 8.97 21.10
N GLU A 32 12.04 10.14 21.58
CA GLU A 32 11.66 10.58 22.94
C GLU A 32 10.21 11.12 23.06
N ASP A 33 9.52 11.35 21.94
CA ASP A 33 8.09 11.73 21.88
C ASP A 33 7.22 10.67 21.18
N PHE A 34 7.63 9.39 21.21
CA PHE A 34 6.86 8.32 20.57
C PHE A 34 5.59 8.01 21.39
N THR A 35 4.52 8.74 21.11
CA THR A 35 3.18 8.27 21.46
C THR A 35 3.04 6.89 20.78
N PRO A 36 2.74 5.80 21.50
CA PRO A 36 2.61 4.49 20.89
C PRO A 36 1.67 4.61 19.69
N LEU A 37 2.14 4.29 18.49
CA LEU A 37 1.36 4.49 17.26
C LEU A 37 0.04 3.73 17.24
N THR A 38 -0.06 2.74 18.13
CA THR A 38 -1.27 2.00 18.49
C THR A 38 -2.35 2.85 19.14
N SER A 39 -2.07 4.07 19.61
CA SER A 39 -3.04 4.96 20.24
C SER A 39 -3.67 6.00 19.30
N VAL A 40 -3.19 6.11 18.05
CA VAL A 40 -3.83 6.97 17.05
C VAL A 40 -5.00 6.18 16.47
N GLU A 41 -6.16 6.29 17.11
CA GLU A 41 -7.38 5.69 16.57
C GLU A 41 -7.65 6.28 15.17
N PRO A 42 -7.86 5.44 14.14
CA PRO A 42 -8.34 5.93 12.86
C PRO A 42 -9.70 6.59 13.10
N PRO A 43 -9.96 7.77 12.53
CA PRO A 43 -11.22 8.45 12.77
C PRO A 43 -12.39 7.61 12.23
N THR A 44 -13.38 7.44 13.10
CA THR A 44 -14.77 7.02 12.78
C THR A 44 -14.90 5.81 11.86
N TYR A 45 -14.52 4.63 12.35
CA TYR A 45 -14.95 3.35 11.77
C TYR A 45 -16.09 2.74 12.58
N ASP A 46 -17.01 2.03 11.91
CA ASP A 46 -17.96 1.16 12.60
C ASP A 46 -17.18 -0.01 13.23
N ARG A 47 -17.05 0.04 14.55
CA ARG A 47 -16.31 -0.98 15.31
C ARG A 47 -16.83 -2.40 15.06
N LYS A 48 -18.15 -2.58 14.90
CA LYS A 48 -18.71 -3.92 14.66
C LYS A 48 -18.31 -4.46 13.30
N LEU A 49 -18.29 -3.59 12.28
CA LEU A 49 -17.79 -3.94 10.95
C LEU A 49 -16.32 -4.32 11.03
N SER A 50 -15.51 -3.49 11.69
CA SER A 50 -14.08 -3.71 11.85
C SER A 50 -13.75 -5.02 12.57
N ASP A 51 -14.44 -5.32 13.68
CA ASP A 51 -14.25 -6.57 14.42
C ASP A 51 -14.58 -7.81 13.56
N LYS A 52 -15.62 -7.70 12.70
CA LYS A 52 -16.00 -8.79 11.78
C LYS A 52 -15.00 -8.97 10.65
N VAL A 53 -14.55 -7.88 10.02
CA VAL A 53 -13.53 -7.96 8.97
C VAL A 53 -12.24 -8.55 9.53
N GLU A 54 -11.83 -8.14 10.74
CA GLU A 54 -10.66 -8.69 11.41
C GLU A 54 -10.81 -10.19 11.69
N ALA A 55 -11.98 -10.63 12.18
CA ALA A 55 -12.26 -12.05 12.37
C ALA A 55 -12.22 -12.85 11.04
N MET A 56 -12.73 -12.28 9.94
CA MET A 56 -12.66 -12.92 8.61
C MET A 56 -11.21 -13.03 8.13
N LEU A 57 -10.42 -11.96 8.25
CA LEU A 57 -9.01 -11.96 7.88
C LEU A 57 -8.25 -13.01 8.70
N GLU A 58 -8.44 -13.06 10.02
CA GLU A 58 -7.79 -14.05 10.88
C GLU A 58 -8.18 -15.49 10.48
N LYS A 59 -9.47 -15.73 10.25
CA LYS A 59 -9.97 -17.06 9.86
C LYS A 59 -9.40 -17.55 8.53
N HIS A 60 -9.35 -16.68 7.52
CA HIS A 60 -8.98 -17.09 6.15
C HIS A 60 -7.49 -16.94 5.84
N TRP A 61 -6.78 -16.05 6.55
CA TRP A 61 -5.34 -15.82 6.36
C TRP A 61 -4.45 -16.27 7.53
N GLY A 62 -4.98 -16.50 8.73
CA GLY A 62 -4.19 -16.77 9.95
C GLY A 62 -3.22 -17.94 9.82
N LEU A 63 -3.62 -19.01 9.11
CA LEU A 63 -2.78 -20.20 8.87
C LEU A 63 -1.97 -20.15 7.57
N ARG A 64 -2.10 -19.09 6.77
CA ARG A 64 -1.61 -19.05 5.37
C ARG A 64 -0.50 -18.02 5.14
N GLY A 65 0.15 -17.60 6.22
CA GLY A 65 1.23 -16.61 6.20
C GLY A 65 0.73 -15.21 6.56
N GLY A 66 1.49 -14.56 7.44
CA GLY A 66 1.36 -13.14 7.76
C GLY A 66 1.31 -12.80 9.25
N TYR A 67 1.31 -13.79 10.16
CA TYR A 67 1.48 -13.50 11.60
C TYR A 67 2.36 -14.48 12.38
N VAL A 68 2.44 -15.76 12.01
CA VAL A 68 3.26 -16.73 12.74
C VAL A 68 3.89 -17.73 11.78
N ASP A 69 5.18 -17.95 11.95
CA ASP A 69 5.97 -18.96 11.27
C ASP A 69 5.27 -20.32 11.40
N ALA A 70 4.76 -20.85 10.28
CA ALA A 70 4.59 -22.29 10.18
C ALA A 70 5.99 -22.88 10.42
N GLU A 71 6.09 -23.78 11.40
CA GLU A 71 7.34 -24.40 11.87
C GLU A 71 8.27 -24.68 10.69
N CYS A 72 9.24 -23.79 10.47
CA CYS A 72 10.25 -23.99 9.47
C CYS A 72 11.27 -24.92 10.09
N ASP A 73 11.33 -26.14 9.55
CA ASP A 73 12.22 -27.22 9.94
C ASP A 73 13.69 -26.84 9.71
N GLY A 74 14.25 -26.00 10.58
CA GLY A 74 15.69 -25.86 10.82
C GLY A 74 16.55 -25.20 9.74
N GLU A 75 16.02 -24.72 8.61
CA GLU A 75 16.82 -24.08 7.55
C GLU A 75 16.56 -22.57 7.48
N SER A 76 17.64 -21.76 7.53
CA SER A 76 17.67 -20.39 8.05
C SER A 76 17.00 -19.27 7.21
N ASP A 77 16.15 -19.58 6.23
CA ASP A 77 15.68 -18.60 5.23
C ASP A 77 14.20 -18.19 5.35
N CYS A 78 13.43 -18.70 6.32
CA CYS A 78 11.98 -18.42 6.40
C CYS A 78 11.57 -17.04 6.95
N LYS A 79 12.47 -16.27 7.56
CA LYS A 79 12.08 -15.05 8.31
C LYS A 79 11.74 -13.83 7.45
N ALA A 80 11.94 -13.88 6.15
CA ALA A 80 11.72 -12.74 5.27
C ALA A 80 10.26 -12.55 4.82
N GLU A 81 9.35 -13.51 5.08
CA GLU A 81 8.01 -13.51 4.46
C GLU A 81 7.01 -12.49 5.07
N THR A 82 7.20 -12.05 6.32
CA THR A 82 6.27 -11.18 7.06
C THR A 82 6.77 -9.75 7.28
N TYR A 83 7.98 -9.44 6.80
CA TYR A 83 8.61 -8.16 7.06
C TYR A 83 7.91 -7.03 6.28
N GLY A 84 7.12 -6.22 6.98
CA GLY A 84 6.47 -5.03 6.40
C GLY A 84 4.96 -5.09 6.22
N GLU A 85 4.25 -6.05 6.82
CA GLU A 85 2.79 -6.10 6.73
C GLU A 85 2.11 -4.93 7.48
N VAL A 86 1.13 -4.32 6.83
CA VAL A 86 0.24 -3.33 7.46
C VAL A 86 -0.75 -4.08 8.35
N THR A 87 -0.85 -3.69 9.62
CA THR A 87 -1.83 -4.27 10.55
C THR A 87 -3.26 -3.86 10.18
N THR A 88 -4.29 -4.50 10.75
CA THR A 88 -5.69 -4.08 10.53
C THR A 88 -5.92 -2.61 10.95
N VAL A 89 -5.35 -2.19 12.08
CA VAL A 89 -5.35 -0.79 12.53
C VAL A 89 -4.62 0.10 11.52
N GLY A 90 -3.44 -0.32 11.04
CA GLY A 90 -2.68 0.38 10.01
C GLY A 90 -3.44 0.56 8.70
N GLY A 91 -4.21 -0.44 8.29
CA GLY A 91 -5.03 -0.40 7.09
C GLY A 91 -6.11 0.69 7.17
N ARG A 92 -6.73 0.86 8.33
CA ARG A 92 -7.71 1.92 8.60
C ARG A 92 -7.08 3.30 8.66
N GLN A 93 -5.91 3.43 9.29
CA GLN A 93 -5.12 4.67 9.29
C GLN A 93 -4.72 5.06 7.87
N LEU A 94 -4.28 4.09 7.06
CA LEU A 94 -3.95 4.28 5.65
C LEU A 94 -5.17 4.70 4.83
N ALA A 95 -6.31 4.02 5.00
CA ALA A 95 -7.57 4.34 4.33
C ALA A 95 -8.01 5.79 4.60
N HIS A 96 -7.89 6.23 5.85
CA HIS A 96 -8.19 7.61 6.22
C HIS A 96 -7.29 8.61 5.49
N ALA A 97 -5.97 8.39 5.49
CA ALA A 97 -5.04 9.30 4.83
C ALA A 97 -5.19 9.32 3.31
N LEU A 98 -5.57 8.19 2.72
CA LEU A 98 -5.94 8.08 1.31
C LEU A 98 -7.27 8.77 1.00
N GLY A 99 -8.08 9.13 2.00
CA GLY A 99 -9.41 9.71 1.81
C GLY A 99 -10.49 8.68 1.45
N LEU A 100 -10.22 7.38 1.63
CA LEU A 100 -11.17 6.30 1.34
C LEU A 100 -12.30 6.21 2.38
N ALA A 101 -12.05 6.72 3.58
CA ALA A 101 -12.93 6.67 4.74
C ALA A 101 -13.80 7.95 4.91
N ASP A 102 -13.83 8.85 3.92
CA ASP A 102 -14.55 10.12 4.09
C ASP A 102 -16.06 9.94 3.83
N ASP A 103 -16.84 9.78 4.90
CA ASP A 103 -18.30 9.71 4.88
C ASP A 103 -18.95 11.00 4.34
N ARG A 104 -18.18 12.10 4.24
CA ARG A 104 -18.67 13.39 3.71
C ARG A 104 -18.75 13.41 2.19
N ILE A 105 -18.43 12.31 1.51
CA ILE A 105 -18.82 12.12 0.13
C ILE A 105 -20.36 11.98 0.09
N SER A 106 -21.00 13.15 0.18
CA SER A 106 -22.42 13.38 0.39
C SER A 106 -23.26 12.82 -0.76
N ASN A 107 -24.56 12.61 -0.52
CA ASN A 107 -25.73 12.32 -1.38
C ASN A 107 -25.70 12.51 -2.92
N SER A 108 -24.69 13.18 -3.49
CA SER A 108 -24.31 13.11 -4.91
C SER A 108 -23.42 11.89 -5.17
N SER A 109 -23.74 11.07 -6.18
CA SER A 109 -23.02 9.84 -6.52
C SER A 109 -21.51 9.91 -6.24
N PRO A 110 -20.99 9.22 -5.21
CA PRO A 110 -19.58 9.29 -4.81
C PRO A 110 -18.66 8.97 -6.00
N PRO A 111 -17.49 9.62 -6.15
CA PRO A 111 -16.54 9.23 -7.17
C PRO A 111 -16.17 7.76 -6.99
N ARG A 112 -16.18 7.00 -8.08
CA ARG A 112 -15.85 5.57 -8.06
C ARG A 112 -14.36 5.42 -7.72
N MET A 113 -14.06 4.97 -6.52
CA MET A 113 -12.68 4.78 -6.07
C MET A 113 -12.22 3.34 -6.39
N VAL A 114 -11.04 3.24 -6.99
CA VAL A 114 -10.38 1.96 -7.28
C VAL A 114 -9.03 1.98 -6.59
N PHE A 115 -8.84 1.04 -5.67
CA PHE A 115 -7.61 0.90 -4.90
C PHE A 115 -6.71 -0.16 -5.51
N CYS A 116 -5.39 0.07 -5.47
CA CYS A 116 -4.38 -0.90 -5.87
C CYS A 116 -3.22 -0.97 -4.85
N ASP A 117 -2.85 -2.18 -4.44
CA ASP A 117 -1.69 -2.47 -3.59
C ASP A 117 -0.57 -3.10 -4.44
N LEU A 118 0.54 -2.36 -4.62
CA LEU A 118 1.70 -2.81 -5.37
C LEU A 118 2.71 -3.48 -4.45
N GLY A 119 2.82 -4.81 -4.55
CA GLY A 119 3.53 -5.64 -3.58
C GLY A 119 2.61 -6.14 -2.45
N SER A 120 1.39 -6.55 -2.83
CA SER A 120 0.30 -6.89 -1.90
C SER A 120 0.55 -8.12 -1.03
N GLY A 121 1.60 -8.90 -1.32
CA GLY A 121 1.89 -10.14 -0.62
C GLY A 121 0.77 -11.15 -0.75
N VAL A 122 0.14 -11.49 0.37
CA VAL A 122 -1.01 -12.39 0.40
C VAL A 122 -2.36 -11.65 0.27
N GLY A 123 -2.36 -10.32 0.12
CA GLY A 123 -3.57 -9.53 -0.20
C GLY A 123 -4.45 -9.11 0.99
N LYS A 124 -3.99 -9.23 2.25
CA LYS A 124 -4.81 -8.86 3.43
C LYS A 124 -5.28 -7.41 3.39
N LEU A 125 -4.36 -6.48 3.10
CA LEU A 125 -4.67 -5.06 3.01
C LEU A 125 -5.68 -4.78 1.88
N THR A 126 -5.45 -5.37 0.70
CA THR A 126 -6.37 -5.28 -0.45
C THR A 126 -7.79 -5.69 -0.07
N VAL A 127 -7.94 -6.84 0.60
CA VAL A 127 -9.25 -7.37 1.02
C VAL A 127 -9.86 -6.51 2.11
N GLN A 128 -9.08 -6.15 3.14
CA GLN A 128 -9.54 -5.29 4.23
C GLN A 128 -10.11 -3.98 3.71
N LEU A 129 -9.36 -3.27 2.85
CA LEU A 129 -9.79 -1.97 2.36
C LEU A 129 -11.09 -2.07 1.57
N ALA A 130 -11.25 -3.09 0.73
CA ALA A 130 -12.51 -3.32 0.03
C ALA A 130 -13.68 -3.55 1.02
N LEU A 131 -13.48 -4.43 2.00
CA LEU A 131 -14.54 -4.79 2.94
C LEU A 131 -14.86 -3.67 3.95
N GLU A 132 -13.95 -2.74 4.24
CA GLU A 132 -14.18 -1.68 5.22
C GLU A 132 -14.61 -0.33 4.61
N ASN A 133 -14.34 -0.06 3.33
CA ASN A 133 -14.58 1.26 2.74
C ASN A 133 -15.68 1.20 1.65
N ALA A 134 -16.88 1.67 1.99
CA ALA A 134 -18.05 1.59 1.10
C ALA A 134 -17.92 2.38 -0.22
N GLY A 135 -17.02 3.37 -0.28
CA GLY A 135 -16.76 4.14 -1.51
C GLY A 135 -15.86 3.42 -2.53
N LEU A 136 -15.22 2.29 -2.15
CA LEU A 136 -14.42 1.50 -3.09
C LEU A 136 -15.34 0.63 -3.95
N VAL A 137 -15.19 0.74 -5.27
CA VAL A 137 -15.88 -0.14 -6.21
C VAL A 137 -15.04 -1.34 -6.60
N ARG A 138 -13.72 -1.24 -6.46
CA ARG A 138 -12.75 -2.28 -6.81
C ARG A 138 -11.46 -2.12 -5.99
N SER A 139 -10.86 -3.24 -5.63
CA SER A 139 -9.58 -3.32 -4.91
C SER A 139 -8.71 -4.41 -5.53
N VAL A 140 -7.50 -4.04 -5.96
CA VAL A 140 -6.57 -4.91 -6.69
C VAL A 140 -5.27 -5.08 -5.91
N GLY A 141 -4.82 -6.31 -5.68
CA GLY A 141 -3.52 -6.61 -5.11
C GLY A 141 -2.60 -7.19 -6.17
N ILE A 142 -1.42 -6.60 -6.37
CA ILE A 142 -0.41 -7.09 -7.32
C ILE A 142 0.78 -7.63 -6.54
N GLU A 143 1.18 -8.87 -6.80
CA GLU A 143 2.30 -9.51 -6.12
C GLU A 143 3.24 -10.17 -7.12
N LEU A 144 4.54 -9.94 -6.93
CA LEU A 144 5.58 -10.52 -7.77
C LEU A 144 5.90 -11.98 -7.38
N ASN A 145 5.89 -12.28 -6.07
CA ASN A 145 6.18 -13.62 -5.58
C ASN A 145 4.98 -14.56 -5.82
N GLN A 146 5.16 -15.56 -6.68
CA GLN A 146 4.10 -16.49 -7.07
C GLN A 146 3.52 -17.27 -5.87
N ALA A 147 4.37 -17.70 -4.92
CA ALA A 147 3.92 -18.48 -3.77
C ALA A 147 3.03 -17.64 -2.83
N ARG A 148 3.43 -16.38 -2.55
CA ARG A 148 2.61 -15.46 -1.74
C ARG A 148 1.28 -15.15 -2.43
N HIS A 149 1.32 -14.90 -3.74
CA HIS A 149 0.12 -14.71 -4.55
C HIS A 149 -0.83 -15.91 -4.47
N GLN A 150 -0.33 -17.14 -4.65
CA GLN A 150 -1.15 -18.37 -4.58
C GLN A 150 -1.81 -18.55 -3.20
N ARG A 151 -1.09 -18.26 -2.11
CA ARG A 151 -1.65 -18.28 -0.76
C ARG A 151 -2.78 -17.25 -0.62
N GLY A 152 -2.59 -16.05 -1.16
CA GLY A 152 -3.60 -14.99 -1.18
C GLY A 152 -4.86 -15.37 -1.98
N VAL A 153 -4.69 -15.92 -3.19
CA VAL A 153 -5.81 -16.40 -4.03
C VAL A 153 -6.59 -17.48 -3.29
N SER A 154 -5.92 -18.48 -2.73
CA SER A 154 -6.59 -19.54 -1.97
C SER A 154 -7.36 -19.01 -0.75
N ALA A 155 -6.83 -17.99 -0.07
CA ALA A 155 -7.50 -17.35 1.05
C ALA A 155 -8.74 -16.54 0.61
N LEU A 156 -8.64 -15.82 -0.51
CA LEU A 156 -9.77 -15.10 -1.10
C LEU A 156 -10.87 -16.07 -1.55
N GLU A 157 -10.54 -17.15 -2.26
CA GLU A 157 -11.51 -18.19 -2.67
C GLU A 157 -12.21 -18.81 -1.45
N SER A 158 -11.46 -19.03 -0.36
CA SER A 158 -12.00 -19.55 0.89
C SER A 158 -13.00 -18.58 1.54
N LEU A 159 -12.72 -17.28 1.49
CA LEU A 159 -13.60 -16.23 1.99
C LEU A 159 -14.87 -16.12 1.13
N GLU A 160 -14.73 -16.14 -0.20
CA GLU A 160 -15.87 -16.07 -1.12
C GLU A 160 -16.81 -17.27 -0.95
N THR A 161 -16.26 -18.47 -0.86
CA THR A 161 -17.04 -19.72 -0.71
C THR A 161 -17.75 -19.81 0.65
N SER A 162 -17.27 -19.08 1.67
CA SER A 162 -17.87 -19.10 3.01
C SER A 162 -19.25 -18.40 3.08
N GLY A 163 -19.55 -17.50 2.12
CA GLY A 163 -20.71 -16.62 2.15
C GLY A 163 -20.61 -15.45 3.14
N GLU A 164 -19.51 -15.32 3.89
CA GLU A 164 -19.34 -14.28 4.92
C GLU A 164 -19.33 -12.86 4.32
N VAL A 165 -18.80 -12.68 3.11
CA VAL A 165 -18.85 -11.39 2.41
C VAL A 165 -20.28 -10.98 2.13
N ALA A 166 -21.12 -11.89 1.58
CA ALA A 166 -22.52 -11.59 1.29
C ALA A 166 -23.31 -11.27 2.57
N PHE A 167 -23.03 -12.01 3.65
CA PHE A 167 -23.60 -11.73 4.97
C PHE A 167 -23.19 -10.34 5.48
N LEU A 168 -21.91 -9.99 5.39
CA LEU A 168 -21.39 -8.70 5.81
C LEU A 168 -22.02 -7.54 5.02
N MET A 169 -22.09 -7.67 3.69
CA MET A 169 -22.70 -6.63 2.84
C MET A 169 -24.17 -6.39 3.18
N SER A 170 -24.92 -7.48 3.47
CA SER A 170 -26.32 -7.40 3.91
C SER A 170 -26.47 -6.76 5.29
N GLU A 171 -25.67 -7.18 6.27
CA GLU A 171 -25.73 -6.71 7.65
C GLU A 171 -25.44 -5.21 7.79
N PHE A 172 -24.54 -4.67 6.96
CA PHE A 172 -24.17 -3.26 6.96
C PHE A 172 -24.83 -2.46 5.82
N GLU A 173 -25.92 -2.99 5.24
CA GLU A 173 -26.76 -2.34 4.22
C GLU A 173 -25.98 -1.77 3.02
N ARG A 174 -24.92 -2.46 2.62
CA ARG A 174 -24.08 -2.02 1.51
C ARG A 174 -24.76 -2.28 0.18
N GLN A 175 -24.84 -1.25 -0.65
CA GLN A 175 -25.49 -1.31 -1.95
C GLN A 175 -24.72 -2.16 -2.97
N GLN A 176 -23.40 -2.28 -2.81
CA GLN A 176 -22.55 -2.99 -3.74
C GLN A 176 -21.41 -3.70 -3.00
N THR A 177 -21.13 -4.94 -3.41
CA THR A 177 -19.90 -5.63 -3.06
C THR A 177 -18.77 -5.10 -3.96
N PRO A 178 -17.65 -4.64 -3.40
CA PRO A 178 -16.50 -4.23 -4.20
C PRO A 178 -15.93 -5.42 -4.98
N GLU A 179 -15.47 -5.17 -6.20
CA GLU A 179 -14.71 -6.16 -6.97
C GLU A 179 -13.34 -6.38 -6.31
N LEU A 180 -13.02 -7.63 -5.97
CA LEU A 180 -11.75 -8.03 -5.38
C LEU A 180 -10.94 -8.80 -6.41
N GLU A 181 -9.67 -8.42 -6.58
CA GLU A 181 -8.79 -9.09 -7.51
C GLU A 181 -7.36 -9.19 -6.96
N LEU A 182 -6.77 -10.37 -7.02
CA LEU A 182 -5.34 -10.57 -6.78
C LEU A 182 -4.69 -10.98 -8.10
N LYS A 183 -3.60 -10.31 -8.46
CA LYS A 183 -2.83 -10.56 -9.68
C LYS A 183 -1.40 -10.96 -9.35
N TRP A 184 -0.90 -11.94 -10.07
CA TRP A 184 0.52 -12.23 -10.12
C TRP A 184 1.15 -11.45 -11.26
N GLY A 185 2.20 -10.68 -10.98
CA GLY A 185 2.90 -9.93 -12.02
C GLY A 185 3.91 -8.91 -11.51
N ASP A 186 4.66 -8.35 -12.45
CA ASP A 186 5.53 -7.19 -12.21
C ASP A 186 4.67 -5.92 -12.14
N LEU A 187 4.87 -5.13 -11.08
CA LEU A 187 4.19 -3.86 -10.88
C LEU A 187 4.43 -2.85 -12.02
N PHE A 188 5.57 -2.93 -12.74
CA PHE A 188 5.91 -2.05 -13.85
C PHE A 188 5.25 -2.44 -15.17
N GLU A 189 4.75 -3.67 -15.27
CA GLU A 189 4.05 -4.22 -16.43
C GLU A 189 2.54 -4.29 -16.22
N SER A 190 2.10 -4.01 -14.99
CA SER A 190 0.70 -4.07 -14.60
C SER A 190 -0.13 -2.94 -15.19
N ASP A 191 -1.32 -3.28 -15.68
CA ASP A 191 -2.30 -2.30 -16.13
C ASP A 191 -2.98 -1.63 -14.94
N LEU A 192 -2.76 -0.32 -14.81
CA LEU A 192 -3.37 0.54 -13.79
C LEU A 192 -4.51 1.40 -14.35
N ALA A 193 -5.03 1.07 -15.54
CA ALA A 193 -6.17 1.76 -16.10
C ALA A 193 -7.37 1.76 -15.13
N GLY A 194 -7.82 2.96 -14.77
CA GLY A 194 -8.95 3.16 -13.86
C GLY A 194 -8.60 3.10 -12.38
N VAL A 195 -7.36 2.74 -12.01
CA VAL A 195 -6.88 2.83 -10.62
C VAL A 195 -6.78 4.31 -10.22
N THR A 196 -7.35 4.65 -9.06
CA THR A 196 -7.32 6.02 -8.53
C THR A 196 -6.45 6.16 -7.29
N HIS A 197 -6.34 5.12 -6.47
CA HIS A 197 -5.56 5.12 -5.23
C HIS A 197 -4.55 3.97 -5.26
N VAL A 198 -3.29 4.27 -4.94
CA VAL A 198 -2.20 3.28 -4.92
C VAL A 198 -1.54 3.26 -3.55
N TYR A 199 -1.27 2.09 -3.02
CA TYR A 199 -0.35 1.88 -1.91
C TYR A 199 0.86 1.06 -2.37
N ILE A 200 2.05 1.39 -1.85
CA ILE A 200 3.29 0.63 -2.09
C ILE A 200 4.03 0.42 -0.77
N ALA A 201 4.23 -0.84 -0.38
CA ALA A 201 5.08 -1.25 0.73
C ALA A 201 6.58 -1.16 0.36
N SER A 202 7.08 0.05 0.10
CA SER A 202 8.38 0.31 -0.52
C SER A 202 9.61 0.20 0.40
N LEU A 203 9.47 -0.44 1.57
CA LEU A 203 10.50 -0.49 2.62
C LEU A 203 11.87 -0.97 2.09
N CYS A 204 11.86 -1.98 1.21
CA CYS A 204 13.08 -2.60 0.67
C CYS A 204 13.43 -2.15 -0.76
N PHE A 205 12.74 -1.15 -1.31
CA PHE A 205 13.01 -0.70 -2.68
C PHE A 205 14.27 0.16 -2.73
N SER A 206 15.15 -0.07 -3.71
CA SER A 206 16.31 0.81 -3.94
C SER A 206 15.87 2.18 -4.46
N SER A 207 16.76 3.18 -4.38
CA SER A 207 16.48 4.52 -4.95
C SER A 207 16.17 4.47 -6.45
N ASP A 208 16.87 3.63 -7.20
CA ASP A 208 16.63 3.44 -8.64
C ASP A 208 15.23 2.87 -8.92
N ILE A 209 14.78 1.92 -8.10
CA ILE A 209 13.42 1.37 -8.19
C ILE A 209 12.38 2.45 -7.87
N LEU A 210 12.60 3.26 -6.82
CA LEU A 210 11.70 4.35 -6.44
C LEU A 210 11.61 5.43 -7.52
N GLU A 211 12.73 5.78 -8.15
CA GLU A 211 12.77 6.74 -9.25
C GLU A 211 11.98 6.22 -10.47
N ARG A 212 12.22 4.96 -10.86
CA ARG A 212 11.47 4.29 -11.93
C ARG A 212 9.98 4.21 -11.60
N LEU A 213 9.63 3.91 -10.34
CA LEU A 213 8.26 3.78 -9.85
C LEU A 213 7.50 5.10 -9.94
N GLY A 214 8.05 6.20 -9.44
CA GLY A 214 7.34 7.48 -9.56
C GLY A 214 7.21 7.95 -11.01
N GLY A 215 8.20 7.66 -11.88
CA GLY A 215 8.04 7.88 -13.31
C GLY A 215 6.93 7.04 -13.95
N PHE A 216 6.77 5.78 -13.51
CA PHE A 216 5.68 4.90 -13.93
C PHE A 216 4.32 5.43 -13.46
N LEU A 217 4.18 5.83 -12.20
CA LEU A 217 2.94 6.34 -11.61
C LEU A 217 2.52 7.71 -12.17
N ASP A 218 3.47 8.60 -12.45
CA ASP A 218 3.17 9.93 -13.00
C ASP A 218 2.46 9.83 -14.37
N ARG A 219 2.81 8.82 -15.18
CA ARG A 219 2.18 8.52 -16.47
C ARG A 219 0.76 7.94 -16.35
N GLN A 220 0.35 7.45 -15.19
CA GLN A 220 -0.99 6.90 -14.97
C GLN A 220 -1.98 8.02 -14.67
N SER A 221 -2.66 8.52 -15.69
CA SER A 221 -3.55 9.70 -15.59
C SER A 221 -4.72 9.51 -14.63
N THR A 222 -5.16 8.27 -14.39
CA THR A 222 -6.25 7.96 -13.46
C THR A 222 -5.81 7.96 -12.00
N VAL A 223 -4.52 7.77 -11.71
CA VAL A 223 -4.00 7.71 -10.34
C VAL A 223 -4.01 9.12 -9.74
N GLN A 224 -4.80 9.29 -8.68
CA GLN A 224 -5.02 10.54 -7.97
C GLN A 224 -4.26 10.60 -6.65
N VAL A 225 -4.13 9.47 -5.96
CA VAL A 225 -3.46 9.39 -4.65
C VAL A 225 -2.49 8.22 -4.62
N VAL A 226 -1.28 8.45 -4.11
CA VAL A 226 -0.28 7.42 -3.89
C VAL A 226 0.17 7.48 -2.44
N ALA A 227 0.19 6.36 -1.73
CA ALA A 227 0.80 6.23 -0.42
C ALA A 227 2.00 5.27 -0.48
N SER A 228 3.09 5.62 0.21
CA SER A 228 4.30 4.80 0.24
C SER A 228 5.08 4.94 1.54
N ILE A 229 5.72 3.86 1.99
CA ILE A 229 6.56 3.86 3.21
C ILE A 229 7.81 4.74 3.01
N ARG A 230 8.45 4.65 1.84
CA ARG A 230 9.58 5.50 1.47
C ARG A 230 9.13 6.62 0.55
N ARG A 231 9.73 7.80 0.71
CA ARG A 231 9.54 8.93 -0.21
C ARG A 231 9.89 8.52 -1.65
N ILE A 232 9.03 8.88 -2.60
CA ILE A 232 9.22 8.66 -4.05
C ILE A 232 9.77 9.96 -4.67
N PRO A 233 11.08 10.03 -5.01
CA PRO A 233 11.73 11.31 -5.34
C PRO A 233 11.09 12.03 -6.54
N THR A 234 10.61 11.28 -7.52
CA THR A 234 10.02 11.83 -8.75
C THR A 234 8.64 12.45 -8.56
N LEU A 235 7.90 12.05 -7.51
CA LEU A 235 6.62 12.65 -7.13
C LEU A 235 6.79 13.85 -6.18
N HIS A 236 7.96 14.00 -5.55
CA HIS A 236 8.24 15.04 -4.57
C HIS A 236 8.90 16.31 -5.15
N LYS A 237 9.29 16.35 -6.43
CA LYS A 237 10.27 17.33 -6.95
C LYS A 237 9.96 18.78 -6.55
N ASP A 238 10.84 19.32 -5.70
CA ASP A 238 10.85 20.66 -5.12
C ASP A 238 10.42 21.74 -6.13
N GLY A 239 9.13 22.09 -6.08
CA GLY A 239 8.55 23.23 -6.78
C GLY A 239 8.46 23.15 -8.31
N ASN A 240 8.88 22.06 -8.96
CA ASN A 240 8.95 22.00 -10.43
C ASN A 240 8.02 20.97 -11.09
N THR A 241 7.51 19.98 -10.36
CA THR A 241 6.41 19.13 -10.85
C THR A 241 5.09 19.69 -10.36
N LYS A 242 4.39 20.45 -11.22
CA LYS A 242 3.05 21.00 -10.94
C LYS A 242 1.99 19.91 -10.66
N SER A 243 2.28 18.63 -10.88
CA SER A 243 1.30 17.55 -10.88
C SER A 243 1.00 16.94 -9.52
N TRP A 244 1.88 17.03 -8.51
CA TRP A 244 1.69 16.36 -7.21
C TRP A 244 1.94 17.29 -6.03
N SER A 245 1.24 17.03 -4.93
CA SER A 245 1.48 17.61 -3.61
C SER A 245 1.76 16.50 -2.61
N GLU A 246 2.75 16.68 -1.74
CA GLU A 246 3.05 15.78 -0.62
C GLU A 246 2.67 16.50 0.69
N PRO A 247 1.49 16.25 1.27
CA PRO A 247 1.21 16.64 2.66
C PRO A 247 2.25 16.07 3.63
N GLU A 248 2.21 16.54 4.88
CA GLU A 248 3.08 16.01 5.93
C GLU A 248 2.91 14.47 6.05
N PRO A 249 4.03 13.71 6.13
CA PRO A 249 3.96 12.28 6.36
C PRO A 249 3.15 11.98 7.62
N PHE A 250 2.42 10.88 7.62
CA PHE A 250 1.62 10.47 8.76
C PHE A 250 2.00 9.04 9.16
N PRO A 251 1.90 8.69 10.44
CA PRO A 251 2.38 7.40 10.89
C PRO A 251 1.26 6.35 10.93
N ILE A 252 1.58 5.09 10.64
CA ILE A 252 0.66 3.96 10.68
C ILE A 252 1.22 2.77 11.46
N SER A 253 0.32 1.90 11.93
CA SER A 253 0.64 0.66 12.63
C SER A 253 1.03 -0.47 11.67
N MET A 254 2.22 -1.02 11.88
CA MET A 254 2.82 -2.11 11.10
C MET A 254 3.05 -3.34 11.99
N SER A 255 3.21 -4.52 11.40
CA SER A 255 3.46 -5.77 12.16
C SER A 255 4.72 -5.73 13.04
N TRP A 256 5.65 -4.80 12.75
CA TRP A 256 6.91 -4.58 13.46
C TRP A 256 6.93 -3.30 14.30
N GLY A 257 5.79 -2.62 14.48
CA GLY A 257 5.70 -1.36 15.23
C GLY A 257 4.91 -0.31 14.45
N GLY A 258 5.57 0.76 14.01
CA GLY A 258 4.93 1.76 13.18
C GLY A 258 5.87 2.36 12.13
N ALA A 259 5.29 2.88 11.06
CA ALA A 259 6.01 3.48 9.94
C ALA A 259 5.40 4.82 9.55
N TRP A 260 6.24 5.75 9.13
CA TRP A 260 5.79 6.98 8.47
C TRP A 260 5.45 6.69 7.02
N ILE A 261 4.29 7.18 6.57
CA ILE A 261 3.79 7.04 5.21
C ILE A 261 3.79 8.41 4.55
N HIS A 262 4.37 8.45 3.35
CA HIS A 262 4.32 9.59 2.45
C HIS A 262 3.09 9.46 1.56
N VAL A 263 2.24 10.49 1.54
CA VAL A 263 1.06 10.55 0.66
C VAL A 263 1.31 11.59 -0.41
N TYR A 264 1.03 11.25 -1.64
CA TYR A 264 1.07 12.14 -2.80
C TYR A 264 -0.34 12.29 -3.34
N LYS A 265 -0.78 13.54 -3.52
CA LYS A 265 -2.08 13.85 -4.14
C LYS A 265 -1.85 14.60 -5.43
N ARG A 266 -2.46 14.12 -6.52
CA ARG A 266 -2.35 14.75 -7.83
C ARG A 266 -3.10 16.10 -7.78
N ASN A 267 -2.45 17.17 -8.21
CA ASN A 267 -3.05 18.50 -8.29
C ASN A 267 -4.06 18.50 -9.44
N THR A 268 -5.34 18.42 -9.10
CA THR A 268 -6.46 18.51 -10.07
C THR A 268 -6.83 19.96 -10.35
N SER A 269 -5.86 20.89 -10.34
CA SER A 269 -6.10 22.29 -10.72
C SER A 269 -6.76 22.26 -12.09
N SER A 270 -8.05 22.64 -12.09
CA SER A 270 -9.04 22.46 -13.14
C SER A 270 -8.39 22.25 -14.50
N VAL A 271 -8.46 21.02 -15.02
CA VAL A 271 -8.59 20.87 -16.46
C VAL A 271 -9.82 21.71 -16.77
N GLU A 272 -9.61 22.97 -17.17
CA GLU A 272 -10.66 23.76 -17.77
C GLU A 272 -11.15 22.87 -18.90
N CYS A 273 -12.31 22.24 -18.70
CA CYS A 273 -13.03 21.62 -19.79
C CYS A 273 -13.19 22.77 -20.78
N SER A 274 -12.31 22.85 -21.78
CA SER A 274 -12.68 23.50 -23.02
C SER A 274 -13.81 22.61 -23.51
N ALA A 275 -15.03 22.98 -23.11
CA ALA A 275 -16.23 22.47 -23.71
C ALA A 275 -16.01 22.78 -25.19
N ALA A 276 -15.61 21.76 -25.95
CA ALA A 276 -15.59 21.83 -27.38
C ALA A 276 -17.03 22.18 -27.75
N THR A 277 -17.25 23.44 -28.06
CA THR A 277 -18.49 23.93 -28.64
C THR A 277 -18.68 23.10 -29.89
N LEU A 278 -19.52 22.06 -29.80
CA LEU A 278 -20.00 21.36 -30.97
C LEU A 278 -20.86 22.38 -31.70
N ASP A 279 -20.23 23.05 -32.68
CA ASP A 279 -20.90 23.94 -33.61
C ASP A 279 -21.84 23.07 -34.44
N GLU A 280 -23.13 23.13 -34.14
CA GLU A 280 -24.18 22.50 -34.93
C GLU A 280 -24.30 23.29 -36.25
N THR A 281 -23.76 22.73 -37.34
CA THR A 281 -24.07 23.13 -38.72
C THR A 281 -25.04 22.15 -39.37
#